data_AF-A0A915EAM8-F1
#
_entry.id   AF-A0A915EAM8-F1
#
_cell.length_a   1.000
_cell.length_b   1.000
_cell.length_c   1.000
_cell.angle_alpha   90.00
_cell.angle_beta   90.00
_cell.angle_gamma   90.00
#
_symmetry.space_group_name_H-M   'P 1'
#
loop_
_entity.id
_entity.type
_entity.pdbx_description
1 polymer ?
#
loop_
_entity_poly.entity_id
_entity_poly.type
_entity_poly.pdbx_seq_one_letter_code
_entity_poly.pdbx_strand_id
1 'polypeptide(L)'
;MLMLDTIVLCGNTVDIQGESLFSWIFSKKKEPNGPPPEYVELAAKQWEWIERMLSSSKADYLFVSGHYPIHSTCEHGPFKCLIDKLDPLLRKYNVNAYFSGHDHNLQHIHIEQPNEQDSTSSIMDYIVCGAASRSDRSSKHMDTVPENALLFRYPTGWNPFSQIGFSNGAFIHAEVRPENASLNFYTGKQELKYQTTFYPRNKPSVQ
;
A
#
# COMPACT_ATOMS: atom_id res chain seq x y z
N MET A 1 1.75 -6.54 -13.15
CA MET A 1 1.18 -6.07 -11.88
C MET A 1 0.17 -7.10 -11.41
N LEU A 2 0.22 -7.49 -10.14
CA LEU A 2 -0.72 -8.43 -9.53
C LEU A 2 -1.72 -7.65 -8.66
N MET A 3 -3.01 -7.82 -8.89
CA MET A 3 -4.05 -7.10 -8.14
C MET A 3 -4.77 -8.07 -7.19
N LEU A 4 -4.84 -7.69 -5.93
CA LEU A 4 -5.36 -8.50 -4.83
C LEU A 4 -6.66 -7.91 -4.30
N ASP A 5 -7.59 -8.77 -3.92
CA ASP A 5 -8.74 -8.37 -3.12
C ASP A 5 -8.40 -8.51 -1.63
N THR A 6 -7.83 -7.44 -1.07
CA THR A 6 -7.46 -7.43 0.35
C THR A 6 -8.64 -7.38 1.31
N ILE A 7 -9.86 -7.09 0.83
CA ILE A 7 -11.08 -7.19 1.65
C ILE A 7 -11.45 -8.66 1.84
N VAL A 8 -11.38 -9.45 0.77
CA VAL A 8 -11.53 -10.92 0.88
C VAL A 8 -10.46 -11.52 1.79
N LEU A 9 -9.22 -11.02 1.75
CA LEU A 9 -8.12 -11.57 2.55
C LEU A 9 -8.20 -11.20 4.04
N CYS A 10 -8.57 -9.96 4.35
CA CYS A 10 -8.47 -9.40 5.71
C CYS A 10 -9.82 -9.21 6.40
N GLY A 11 -10.92 -9.27 5.67
CA GLY A 11 -12.24 -8.84 6.12
C GLY A 11 -12.47 -7.35 5.93
N ASN A 12 -13.72 -6.92 6.08
CA ASN A 12 -14.11 -5.52 5.91
C ASN A 12 -13.87 -4.73 7.22
N THR A 13 -13.39 -3.48 7.13
CA THR A 13 -13.21 -2.57 8.27
C THR A 13 -14.52 -2.03 8.85
N VAL A 14 -15.65 -2.50 8.32
CA VAL A 14 -16.97 -1.90 8.50
C VAL A 14 -18.04 -2.98 8.70
N ASP A 15 -18.51 -3.18 9.95
CA ASP A 15 -19.81 -3.81 10.22
C ASP A 15 -20.90 -2.74 10.04
N ILE A 16 -21.36 -2.49 8.81
CA ILE A 16 -22.48 -1.59 8.55
C ILE A 16 -23.42 -2.23 7.52
N GLN A 17 -24.54 -2.77 7.99
CA GLN A 17 -25.73 -3.10 7.18
C GLN A 17 -26.47 -1.84 6.68
N GLY A 18 -25.78 -0.73 6.39
CA GLY A 18 -26.38 0.60 6.23
C GLY A 18 -25.75 1.45 5.12
N GLU A 19 -26.58 1.87 4.16
CA GLU A 19 -26.20 2.45 2.86
C GLU A 19 -25.72 3.92 2.88
N SER A 20 -25.18 4.46 3.98
CA SER A 20 -24.84 5.89 4.05
C SER A 20 -23.36 6.17 4.32
N LEU A 21 -22.76 6.94 3.40
CA LEU A 21 -21.38 7.46 3.42
C LEU A 21 -21.04 8.25 4.71
N PHE A 22 -22.05 8.83 5.38
CA PHE A 22 -21.86 9.52 6.66
C PHE A 22 -21.65 8.55 7.82
N SER A 23 -22.32 7.40 7.81
CA SER A 23 -22.14 6.38 8.85
C SER A 23 -20.71 5.82 8.86
N TRP A 24 -20.11 5.67 7.68
CA TRP A 24 -18.72 5.23 7.53
C TRP A 24 -17.68 6.18 8.16
N ILE A 25 -17.91 7.49 8.11
CA ILE A 25 -16.99 8.52 8.64
C ILE A 25 -16.96 8.51 10.18
N PHE A 26 -18.11 8.23 10.82
CA PHE A 26 -18.28 8.34 12.28
C PHE A 26 -18.31 6.99 13.02
N SER A 27 -18.21 5.86 12.31
CA SER A 27 -18.24 4.54 12.94
C SER A 27 -16.94 4.21 13.67
N LYS A 28 -17.05 3.51 14.81
CA LYS A 28 -15.88 2.93 15.49
C LYS A 28 -15.27 1.86 14.58
N LYS A 29 -14.22 2.24 13.86
CA LYS A 29 -13.44 1.35 12.99
C LYS A 29 -12.85 0.23 13.84
N LYS A 30 -13.24 -1.01 13.56
CA LYS A 30 -12.55 -2.20 14.06
C LYS A 30 -11.68 -2.70 12.93
N GLU A 31 -10.38 -2.82 13.18
CA GLU A 31 -9.50 -3.47 12.21
C GLU A 31 -9.91 -4.94 12.08
N PRO A 32 -10.16 -5.42 10.85
CA PRO A 32 -10.58 -6.77 10.64
C PRO A 32 -9.36 -7.69 10.78
N ASN A 33 -9.53 -8.74 11.58
CA ASN A 33 -8.46 -9.69 11.92
C ASN A 33 -8.52 -10.97 11.08
N GLY A 34 -9.13 -10.91 9.90
CA GLY A 34 -9.30 -12.07 9.02
C GLY A 34 -10.62 -12.05 8.24
N PRO A 35 -10.75 -12.96 7.25
CA PRO A 35 -11.92 -13.04 6.41
C PRO A 35 -13.18 -13.41 7.23
N PRO A 36 -14.37 -12.92 6.85
CA PRO A 36 -15.63 -13.44 7.37
C PRO A 36 -15.75 -14.95 7.10
N PRO A 37 -16.52 -15.71 7.91
CA PRO A 37 -16.68 -17.16 7.74
C PRO A 37 -17.00 -17.59 6.30
N GLU A 38 -17.84 -16.83 5.59
CA GLU A 38 -18.25 -17.09 4.21
C GLU A 38 -17.12 -16.89 3.18
N TYR A 39 -16.06 -16.16 3.52
CA TYR A 39 -14.91 -15.90 2.65
C TYR A 39 -13.64 -16.67 3.04
N VAL A 40 -13.66 -17.49 4.10
CA VAL A 40 -12.46 -18.23 4.55
C VAL A 40 -11.87 -19.09 3.43
N GLU A 41 -12.68 -19.86 2.72
CA GLU A 41 -12.21 -20.68 1.60
C GLU A 41 -11.69 -19.85 0.42
N LEU A 42 -12.35 -18.73 0.12
CA LEU A 42 -11.94 -17.84 -0.95
C LEU A 42 -10.62 -17.15 -0.62
N ALA A 43 -10.45 -16.70 0.62
CA ALA A 43 -9.23 -16.12 1.13
C ALA A 43 -8.08 -17.14 1.07
N ALA A 44 -8.32 -18.39 1.49
CA ALA A 44 -7.33 -19.47 1.39
C ALA A 44 -6.88 -19.71 -0.06
N LYS A 45 -7.83 -19.82 -1.00
CA LYS A 45 -7.54 -19.95 -2.44
C LYS A 45 -6.76 -18.75 -2.99
N GLN A 46 -7.08 -17.54 -2.54
CA GLN A 46 -6.36 -16.34 -2.95
C GLN A 46 -4.93 -16.31 -2.38
N TRP A 47 -4.71 -16.74 -1.14
CA TRP A 47 -3.35 -16.85 -0.57
C TRP A 47 -2.47 -17.83 -1.36
N GLU A 48 -2.99 -19.02 -1.69
CA GLU A 48 -2.29 -20.00 -2.53
C GLU A 48 -2.02 -19.44 -3.94
N TRP A 49 -3.02 -18.75 -4.52
CA TRP A 49 -2.87 -18.11 -5.81
C TRP A 49 -1.79 -17.02 -5.79
N ILE A 50 -1.74 -16.18 -4.75
CA ILE A 50 -0.72 -15.14 -4.57
C ILE A 50 0.67 -15.77 -4.59
N GLU A 51 0.94 -16.75 -3.72
CA GLU A 51 2.26 -17.37 -3.63
C GLU A 51 2.66 -18.04 -4.95
N ARG A 52 1.72 -18.71 -5.63
CA ARG A 52 1.98 -19.31 -6.95
C ARG A 52 2.31 -18.26 -8.01
N MET A 53 1.58 -17.15 -8.05
CA MET A 53 1.83 -16.09 -9.04
C MET A 53 3.14 -15.36 -8.77
N LEU A 54 3.48 -15.12 -7.50
CA LEU A 54 4.74 -14.48 -7.13
C LEU A 54 5.94 -15.38 -7.45
N SER A 55 5.89 -16.66 -7.06
CA SER A 55 6.97 -17.63 -7.28
C SER A 55 7.23 -17.94 -8.75
N SER A 56 6.21 -17.93 -9.61
CA SER A 56 6.35 -18.22 -11.04
C SER A 56 6.69 -17.00 -11.90
N SER A 57 6.65 -15.79 -11.33
CA SER A 57 6.83 -14.56 -12.09
C SER A 57 8.28 -14.32 -12.52
N LYS A 58 8.51 -14.26 -13.84
CA LYS A 58 9.79 -13.88 -14.46
C LYS A 58 9.86 -12.41 -14.88
N ALA A 59 8.89 -11.58 -14.49
CA ALA A 59 8.81 -10.19 -14.92
C ALA A 59 10.00 -9.37 -14.38
N ASP A 60 10.53 -8.46 -15.20
CA ASP A 60 11.59 -7.53 -14.80
C ASP A 60 11.13 -6.61 -13.67
N TYR A 61 9.87 -6.17 -13.74
CA TYR A 61 9.20 -5.43 -12.67
C TYR A 61 8.01 -6.23 -12.14
N LEU A 62 7.97 -6.46 -10.83
CA LEU A 62 6.84 -7.07 -10.16
C LEU A 62 6.25 -6.09 -9.16
N PHE A 63 5.11 -5.52 -9.52
CA PHE A 63 4.29 -4.68 -8.66
C PHE A 63 3.05 -5.44 -8.20
N VAL A 64 2.68 -5.25 -6.94
CA VAL A 64 1.47 -5.83 -6.35
C VAL A 64 0.57 -4.71 -5.84
N SER A 65 -0.74 -4.84 -5.94
CA SER A 65 -1.68 -3.86 -5.38
C SER A 65 -2.84 -4.49 -4.67
N GLY A 66 -3.34 -3.84 -3.63
CA GLY A 66 -4.60 -4.17 -2.96
C GLY A 66 -5.29 -2.91 -2.45
N HIS A 67 -6.50 -3.02 -1.90
CA HIS A 67 -7.19 -1.85 -1.35
C HIS A 67 -6.52 -1.36 -0.06
N TYR A 68 -6.36 -2.24 0.92
CA TYR A 68 -5.75 -1.94 2.22
C TYR A 68 -4.23 -1.78 2.19
N PRO A 69 -3.66 -0.81 2.94
CA PRO A 69 -2.22 -0.66 3.11
C PRO A 69 -1.62 -1.77 3.99
N ILE A 70 -0.41 -2.23 3.65
CA ILE A 70 0.43 -3.00 4.58
C ILE A 70 0.95 -2.05 5.67
N HIS A 71 1.56 -0.95 5.24
CA HIS A 71 1.98 0.17 6.09
C HIS A 71 1.31 1.47 5.63
N SER A 72 0.88 2.28 6.58
CA SER A 72 0.42 3.65 6.37
C SER A 72 0.56 4.44 7.66
N THR A 73 0.90 5.72 7.55
CA THR A 73 1.01 6.64 8.70
C THR A 73 -0.27 7.42 8.99
N CYS A 74 -1.34 7.19 8.21
CA CYS A 74 -2.56 8.02 8.23
C CYS A 74 -3.63 7.50 9.21
N GLU A 75 -4.91 7.75 8.93
CA GLU A 75 -6.01 7.52 9.86
C GLU A 75 -6.30 6.04 10.09
N HIS A 76 -6.21 5.21 9.05
CA HIS A 76 -6.45 3.78 9.14
C HIS A 76 -5.21 3.02 9.58
N GLY A 77 -4.03 3.39 9.07
CA GLY A 77 -2.78 2.77 9.51
C GLY A 77 -2.53 1.38 8.90
N PRO A 78 -1.63 0.59 9.50
CA PRO A 78 -1.24 -0.72 8.97
C PRO A 78 -2.27 -1.83 9.24
N PHE A 79 -2.39 -2.80 8.32
CA PHE A 79 -3.25 -3.96 8.51
C PHE A 79 -2.45 -5.19 8.94
N LYS A 80 -2.65 -5.66 10.17
CA LYS A 80 -1.91 -6.79 10.74
C LYS A 80 -1.99 -8.06 9.89
N CYS A 81 -3.16 -8.41 9.34
CA CYS A 81 -3.31 -9.59 8.47
C CYS A 81 -2.38 -9.53 7.24
N LEU A 82 -2.16 -8.34 6.68
CA LEU A 82 -1.25 -8.17 5.55
C LEU A 82 0.22 -8.13 5.99
N ILE A 83 0.53 -7.48 7.11
CA ILE A 83 1.89 -7.51 7.69
C ILE A 83 2.32 -8.95 7.96
N ASP A 84 1.45 -9.77 8.57
CA ASP A 84 1.82 -11.11 8.99
C ASP A 84 1.93 -12.09 7.82
N LYS A 85 1.16 -11.89 6.73
CA LYS A 85 1.03 -12.89 5.65
C LYS A 85 1.49 -12.41 4.27
N LEU A 86 1.15 -11.18 3.90
CA LEU A 86 1.47 -10.66 2.57
C LEU A 86 2.90 -10.11 2.54
N ASP A 87 3.30 -9.30 3.53
CA ASP A 87 4.62 -8.67 3.58
C ASP A 87 5.78 -9.67 3.42
N PRO A 88 5.79 -10.82 4.13
CA PRO A 88 6.86 -11.81 4.00
C PRO A 88 6.90 -12.42 2.59
N LEU A 89 5.75 -12.60 1.93
CA LEU A 89 5.70 -13.10 0.56
C LEU A 89 6.27 -12.09 -0.44
N LEU A 90 5.94 -10.80 -0.28
CA LEU A 90 6.43 -9.76 -1.18
C LEU A 90 7.96 -9.65 -1.11
N ARG A 91 8.51 -9.66 0.11
CA ARG A 91 9.97 -9.67 0.36
C ARG A 91 10.62 -10.94 -0.20
N LYS A 92 10.06 -12.12 0.09
CA LYS A 92 10.56 -13.43 -0.39
C LYS A 92 10.70 -13.49 -1.92
N TYR A 93 9.78 -12.88 -2.66
CA TYR A 93 9.75 -12.91 -4.12
C TYR A 93 10.25 -11.61 -4.78
N ASN A 94 10.98 -10.78 -4.02
CA ASN A 94 11.64 -9.55 -4.47
C ASN A 94 10.68 -8.60 -5.22
N VAL A 95 9.47 -8.40 -4.71
CA VAL A 95 8.48 -7.48 -5.31
C VAL A 95 9.04 -6.05 -5.23
N ASN A 96 8.93 -5.28 -6.33
CA ASN A 96 9.47 -3.92 -6.39
C ASN A 96 8.72 -2.95 -5.48
N ALA A 97 7.38 -3.01 -5.49
CA ALA A 97 6.55 -2.16 -4.63
C ALA A 97 5.15 -2.75 -4.45
N TYR A 98 4.54 -2.44 -3.30
CA TYR A 98 3.15 -2.68 -3.00
C TYR A 98 2.34 -1.38 -3.07
N PHE A 99 1.25 -1.38 -3.83
CA PHE A 99 0.36 -0.23 -3.98
C PHE A 99 -0.93 -0.44 -3.20
N SER A 100 -1.38 0.60 -2.52
CA SER A 100 -2.67 0.59 -1.83
C SER A 100 -3.41 1.91 -1.94
N GLY A 101 -4.67 1.89 -1.52
CA GLY A 101 -5.46 3.09 -1.25
C GLY A 101 -5.89 3.07 0.21
N HIS A 102 -7.21 3.13 0.40
CA HIS A 102 -7.91 3.15 1.69
C HIS A 102 -7.65 4.40 2.53
N ASP A 103 -6.39 4.68 2.86
CA ASP A 103 -6.00 5.95 3.45
C ASP A 103 -6.01 7.04 2.38
N HIS A 104 -6.72 8.13 2.66
CA HIS A 104 -6.99 9.18 1.69
C HIS A 104 -5.80 10.14 1.54
N ASN A 105 -4.60 9.65 1.22
CA ASN A 105 -3.45 10.50 0.95
C ASN A 105 -2.52 9.81 -0.06
N LEU A 106 -1.43 10.50 -0.41
CA LEU A 106 -0.29 9.89 -1.08
C LEU A 106 0.80 9.63 -0.06
N GLN A 107 1.42 8.45 -0.08
CA GLN A 107 2.60 8.14 0.72
C GLN A 107 3.59 7.30 -0.07
N HIS A 108 4.87 7.49 0.22
CA HIS A 108 5.94 6.55 -0.12
C HIS A 108 6.64 6.17 1.18
N ILE A 109 6.53 4.90 1.55
CA ILE A 109 7.18 4.32 2.73
C ILE A 109 8.19 3.30 2.25
N HIS A 110 9.43 3.42 2.70
CA HIS A 110 10.56 2.56 2.36
C HIS A 110 11.08 1.89 3.62
N ILE A 111 11.01 0.56 3.70
CA ILE A 111 11.42 -0.19 4.89
C ILE A 111 12.48 -1.21 4.51
N GLU A 112 13.67 -0.99 5.06
CA GLU A 112 14.73 -1.99 5.14
C GLU A 112 14.55 -2.83 6.41
N GLN A 113 14.52 -4.15 6.27
CA GLN A 113 14.49 -5.10 7.37
C GLN A 113 15.73 -5.99 7.31
N PRO A 114 16.54 -6.05 8.38
CA PRO A 114 17.63 -7.01 8.48
C PRO A 114 17.08 -8.43 8.42
N ASN A 115 17.74 -9.32 7.68
CA ASN A 115 17.43 -10.73 7.72
C ASN A 115 18.03 -11.33 9.00
N GLU A 116 17.23 -12.05 9.77
CA GLU A 116 17.70 -12.61 11.05
C GLU A 116 18.78 -13.69 10.86
N GLN A 117 18.83 -14.31 9.68
CA GLN A 117 19.68 -15.47 9.38
C GLN A 117 21.02 -15.11 8.74
N ASP A 118 21.23 -13.88 8.28
CA ASP A 118 22.50 -13.44 7.66
C ASP A 118 22.73 -11.92 7.80
N SER A 119 23.81 -11.41 7.20
CA SER A 119 24.15 -9.98 7.23
C SER A 119 23.48 -9.17 6.11
N THR A 120 22.45 -9.71 5.47
CA THR A 120 21.72 -9.03 4.38
C THR A 120 20.44 -8.39 4.90
N SER A 121 19.91 -7.43 4.15
CA SER A 121 18.61 -6.81 4.43
C SER A 121 17.66 -7.02 3.26
N SER A 122 16.37 -7.13 3.55
CA SER A 122 15.31 -7.03 2.56
C SER A 122 14.77 -5.60 2.51
N ILE A 123 14.56 -5.09 1.31
CA ILE A 123 13.98 -3.76 1.08
C ILE A 123 12.58 -3.94 0.50
N MET A 124 11.64 -3.12 0.97
CA MET A 124 10.29 -3.08 0.42
C MET A 124 9.74 -1.65 0.42
N ASP A 125 9.16 -1.28 -0.72
CA ASP A 125 8.48 0.01 -0.91
C ASP A 125 6.96 -0.15 -0.88
N TYR A 126 6.30 0.69 -0.10
CA TYR A 126 4.85 0.75 0.04
C TYR A 126 4.35 2.12 -0.44
N ILE A 127 3.43 2.08 -1.39
CA ILE A 127 2.90 3.25 -2.09
C ILE A 127 1.42 3.37 -1.77
N VAL A 128 1.04 4.40 -1.01
CA VAL A 128 -0.37 4.73 -0.78
C VAL A 128 -0.81 5.76 -1.81
N CYS A 129 -1.91 5.50 -2.52
CA CYS A 129 -2.50 6.35 -3.54
C CYS A 129 -4.03 6.46 -3.38
N GLY A 130 -4.50 6.93 -2.21
CA GLY A 130 -5.93 7.06 -1.90
C GLY A 130 -6.50 8.47 -2.04
N ALA A 131 -5.75 9.41 -2.60
CA ALA A 131 -6.07 10.85 -2.58
C ALA A 131 -6.92 11.36 -3.77
N ALA A 132 -7.59 10.49 -4.52
CA ALA A 132 -8.23 10.88 -5.79
C ALA A 132 -9.49 11.75 -5.62
N SER A 133 -10.20 11.63 -4.49
CA SER A 133 -11.45 12.36 -4.22
C SER A 133 -11.39 13.12 -2.89
N ARG A 134 -10.97 12.42 -1.82
CA ARG A 134 -10.74 13.01 -0.50
C ARG A 134 -9.26 13.05 -0.22
N SER A 135 -8.85 13.98 0.65
CA SER A 135 -7.49 13.99 1.15
C SER A 135 -7.44 14.22 2.66
N ASP A 136 -6.75 13.34 3.36
CA ASP A 136 -6.56 13.34 4.80
C ASP A 136 -5.13 13.78 5.16
N ARG A 137 -5.02 14.57 6.23
CA ARG A 137 -3.76 15.01 6.83
C ARG A 137 -3.47 14.28 8.14
N SER A 138 -4.24 13.27 8.54
CA SER A 138 -4.00 12.46 9.73
C SER A 138 -2.60 11.85 9.68
N SER A 139 -1.92 11.88 10.81
CA SER A 139 -0.61 11.24 11.04
C SER A 139 -0.68 10.31 12.24
N LYS A 140 -1.88 9.76 12.51
CA LYS A 140 -2.21 9.01 13.72
C LYS A 140 -1.33 7.79 13.93
N HIS A 141 -0.86 7.17 12.84
CA HIS A 141 -0.03 5.96 12.86
C HIS A 141 1.41 6.24 12.41
N MET A 142 1.91 7.48 12.58
CA MET A 142 3.28 7.85 12.24
C MET A 142 4.32 6.99 12.99
N ASP A 143 4.01 6.59 14.21
CA ASP A 143 4.84 5.75 15.09
C ASP A 143 4.84 4.26 14.71
N THR A 144 3.99 3.84 13.75
CA THR A 144 3.91 2.44 13.29
C THR A 144 4.93 2.08 12.22
N VAL A 145 5.69 3.05 11.72
CA VAL A 145 6.77 2.84 10.75
C VAL A 145 8.11 3.26 11.38
N PRO A 146 9.25 2.64 10.98
CA PRO A 146 10.56 3.04 11.47
C PRO A 146 10.88 4.52 11.22
N GLU A 147 11.77 5.08 12.04
CA GLU A 147 12.29 6.43 11.82
C GLU A 147 12.92 6.53 10.42
N ASN A 148 12.60 7.59 9.69
CA ASN A 148 13.00 7.82 8.29
C ASN A 148 12.40 6.88 7.23
N ALA A 149 11.52 5.94 7.58
CA ALA A 149 10.87 5.09 6.59
C ALA A 149 9.88 5.85 5.70
N LEU A 150 9.23 6.92 6.20
CA LEU A 150 8.31 7.74 5.42
C LEU A 150 9.08 8.74 4.54
N LEU A 151 9.30 8.40 3.28
CA LEU A 151 10.03 9.23 2.32
C LEU A 151 9.19 10.37 1.73
N PHE A 152 7.89 10.14 1.55
CA PHE A 152 6.97 11.15 1.02
C PHE A 152 5.57 11.00 1.59
N ARG A 153 4.87 12.14 1.71
CA ARG A 153 3.48 12.24 2.17
C ARG A 153 2.83 13.49 1.59
N TYR A 154 1.60 13.35 1.10
CA TYR A 154 0.77 14.49 0.67
C TYR A 154 -0.73 14.19 0.83
N PRO A 155 -1.55 15.14 1.32
CA PRO A 155 -1.18 16.47 1.79
C PRO A 155 -0.52 16.46 3.18
N THR A 156 0.24 17.52 3.47
CA THR A 156 0.84 17.78 4.79
C THR A 156 0.17 18.99 5.48
N GLY A 157 0.61 19.29 6.70
CA GLY A 157 0.11 20.40 7.53
C GLY A 157 -1.09 20.03 8.40
N TRP A 158 -1.58 21.01 9.16
CA TRP A 158 -2.79 20.89 9.97
C TRP A 158 -3.96 21.57 9.26
N ASN A 159 -5.11 20.90 9.15
CA ASN A 159 -6.35 21.53 8.67
C ASN A 159 -7.57 20.86 9.33
N PRO A 160 -8.33 21.60 10.14
CA PRO A 160 -9.45 21.07 10.93
C PRO A 160 -10.67 20.70 10.09
N PHE A 161 -10.69 21.06 8.79
CA PHE A 161 -11.77 20.78 7.85
C PHE A 161 -11.35 19.82 6.73
N SER A 162 -10.14 19.23 6.77
CA SER A 162 -9.60 18.42 5.67
C SER A 162 -10.41 17.16 5.32
N GLN A 163 -11.07 16.57 6.30
CA GLN A 163 -11.99 15.44 6.12
C GLN A 163 -13.24 15.79 5.30
N ILE A 164 -13.57 17.08 5.17
CA ILE A 164 -14.81 17.58 4.54
C ILE A 164 -14.58 18.00 3.07
N GLY A 165 -13.39 17.76 2.51
CA GLY A 165 -13.25 17.51 1.07
C GLY A 165 -13.34 18.74 0.15
N PHE A 166 -12.33 19.62 0.21
CA PHE A 166 -11.99 20.53 -0.89
C PHE A 166 -10.49 20.52 -1.16
N SER A 167 -9.90 19.34 -1.37
CA SER A 167 -8.58 19.28 -1.99
C SER A 167 -8.73 19.07 -3.49
N ASN A 168 -7.71 19.49 -4.24
CA ASN A 168 -7.66 19.19 -5.66
C ASN A 168 -7.33 17.71 -5.94
N GLY A 169 -7.37 16.85 -4.92
CA GLY A 169 -6.90 15.46 -5.00
C GLY A 169 -5.41 15.35 -5.31
N ALA A 170 -4.96 14.11 -5.51
CA ALA A 170 -3.63 13.77 -5.96
C ALA A 170 -3.63 12.36 -6.58
N PHE A 171 -2.68 12.09 -7.47
CA PHE A 171 -2.54 10.82 -8.17
C PHE A 171 -1.07 10.50 -8.45
N ILE A 172 -0.80 9.25 -8.82
CA ILE A 172 0.54 8.79 -9.19
C ILE A 172 0.52 8.34 -10.65
N HIS A 173 1.49 8.82 -11.42
CA HIS A 173 1.74 8.36 -12.78
C HIS A 173 2.97 7.44 -12.78
N ALA A 174 2.80 6.24 -13.33
CA ALA A 174 3.87 5.25 -13.45
C ALA A 174 4.37 5.19 -14.90
N GLU A 175 5.67 5.30 -15.09
CA GLU A 175 6.33 5.06 -16.38
C GLU A 175 7.28 3.88 -16.24
N VAL A 176 7.14 2.86 -17.09
CA VAL A 176 7.99 1.66 -17.06
C VAL A 176 8.79 1.56 -18.35
N ARG A 177 10.11 1.52 -18.22
CA ARG A 177 11.09 1.38 -19.31
C ARG A 177 11.95 0.13 -19.04
N PRO A 178 12.70 -0.37 -20.03
CA PRO A 178 13.59 -1.53 -19.83
C PRO A 178 14.62 -1.35 -18.71
N GLU A 179 15.12 -0.13 -18.52
CA GLU A 179 16.19 0.20 -17.58
C GLU A 179 15.71 0.67 -16.21
N ASN A 180 14.53 1.30 -16.14
CA ASN A 180 13.93 1.76 -14.89
C ASN A 180 12.40 1.87 -14.99
N ALA A 181 11.74 1.84 -13.84
CA ALA A 181 10.35 2.25 -13.69
C ALA A 181 10.29 3.45 -12.74
N SER A 182 9.64 4.54 -13.13
CA SER A 182 9.47 5.73 -12.29
C SER A 182 8.04 5.93 -11.83
N LEU A 183 7.87 6.43 -10.61
CA LEU A 183 6.60 6.91 -10.08
C LEU A 183 6.68 8.40 -9.85
N ASN A 184 5.72 9.14 -10.41
CA ASN A 184 5.62 10.59 -10.34
C ASN A 184 4.34 10.95 -9.59
N PHE A 185 4.48 11.65 -8.46
CA PHE A 185 3.39 11.96 -7.55
C PHE A 185 2.91 13.38 -7.85
N TYR A 186 1.68 13.51 -8.32
CA TYR A 186 1.09 14.78 -8.70
C TYR A 186 -0.04 15.18 -7.76
N THR A 187 -0.18 16.47 -7.49
CA THR A 187 -1.47 17.02 -7.04
C THR A 187 -2.48 16.94 -8.20
N GLY A 188 -3.78 17.00 -7.94
CA GLY A 188 -4.75 17.04 -9.05
C GLY A 188 -4.80 18.37 -9.81
N LYS A 189 -3.98 19.36 -9.43
CA LYS A 189 -3.60 20.49 -10.30
C LYS A 189 -2.42 20.17 -11.22
N GLN A 190 -2.02 18.90 -11.30
CA GLN A 190 -0.89 18.39 -12.09
C GLN A 190 0.47 18.96 -11.68
N GLU A 191 0.60 19.41 -10.44
CA GLU A 191 1.89 19.83 -9.88
C GLU A 191 2.66 18.61 -9.36
N LEU A 192 3.86 18.36 -9.91
CA LEU A 192 4.74 17.29 -9.44
C LEU A 192 5.26 17.61 -8.03
N LYS A 193 5.10 16.68 -7.10
CA LYS A 193 5.53 16.82 -5.70
C LYS A 193 6.67 15.91 -5.31
N TYR A 194 6.76 14.74 -5.94
CA TYR A 194 7.74 13.73 -5.59
C TYR A 194 7.93 12.75 -6.74
N GLN A 195 9.12 12.17 -6.82
CA GLN A 195 9.46 11.15 -7.80
C GLN A 195 10.30 10.07 -7.10
N THR A 196 10.07 8.81 -7.47
CA THR A 196 10.94 7.69 -7.10
C THR A 196 11.13 6.76 -8.29
N THR A 197 12.18 5.93 -8.24
CA THR A 197 12.60 5.05 -9.34
C THR A 197 12.90 3.66 -8.82
N PHE A 198 12.44 2.66 -9.55
CA PHE A 198 12.67 1.24 -9.33
C PHE A 198 13.50 0.66 -10.46
N TYR A 199 14.30 -0.35 -10.15
CA TYR A 199 15.15 -1.07 -11.11
C TYR A 199 14.65 -2.50 -11.34
N PRO A 200 14.98 -3.12 -12.49
CA PRO A 200 14.62 -4.52 -12.76
C PRO A 200 15.08 -5.47 -11.64
N ARG A 201 14.23 -6.42 -11.25
CA ARG A 201 14.52 -7.44 -10.23
C ARG A 201 15.69 -8.33 -10.60
N ASN A 202 15.83 -8.62 -11.89
CA ASN A 202 16.92 -9.38 -12.46
C ASN A 202 17.78 -8.40 -13.27
N LYS A 203 18.98 -8.07 -12.78
CA LYS A 203 19.96 -7.43 -13.66
C LYS A 203 20.31 -8.43 -14.76
N PRO A 204 20.28 -8.08 -16.07
CA PRO A 204 20.91 -8.93 -17.06
C PRO A 204 22.37 -9.11 -16.62
N SER A 205 22.80 -10.36 -16.50
CA SER A 205 24.21 -10.67 -16.34
C SER A 205 24.91 -10.06 -17.54
N VAL A 206 25.70 -9.01 -17.31
CA VAL A 206 26.62 -8.52 -18.34
C VAL A 206 27.61 -9.66 -18.55
N GLN A 207 27.48 -10.38 -19.66
CA GLN A 207 28.52 -11.28 -20.18
C GLN A 207 29.64 -10.45 -20.80
#